data_AF-A0A2D6LWI9-F1
#
_entry.id   AF-A0A2D6LWI9-F1
#
_cell.length_a   1.000
_cell.length_b   1.000
_cell.length_c   1.000
_cell.angle_alpha   90.00
_cell.angle_beta   90.00
_cell.angle_gamma   90.00
#
_symmetry.space_group_name_H-M   'P 1'
#
loop_
_entity.id
_entity.type
_entity.pdbx_description
1 polymer ?
#
loop_
_entity_poly.entity_id
_entity_poly.type
_entity_poly.pdbx_seq_one_letter_code
_entity_poly.pdbx_strand_id
1 'polypeptide(L)' 'GLESMEDEEIVNNAYAVYDHIIHLLPKEKNNIEIVYLKLTMGPSFEVGVKDGEEKKDS' A
#
# COMPACT_ATOMS: atom_id res chain seq x y z
N GLY A 1 0.60 -5.62 -9.75
CA GLY A 1 0.59 -5.06 -11.11
C GLY A 1 1.96 -5.22 -11.74
N LEU A 2 2.06 -4.90 -13.02
CA LEU A 2 3.35 -4.73 -13.70
C LEU A 2 3.71 -3.23 -13.66
N GLU A 3 5.00 -2.92 -13.63
CA GLU A 3 5.50 -1.53 -13.63
C GLU A 3 5.14 -0.77 -14.91
N SER A 4 4.87 -1.49 -16.00
CA SER A 4 4.51 -0.92 -17.30
C SER A 4 3.03 -0.54 -17.44
N MET A 5 2.23 -0.69 -16.38
CA MET A 5 0.81 -0.30 -16.36
C MET A 5 0.68 1.20 -16.09
N GLU A 6 -0.38 1.82 -16.60
CA GLU A 6 -0.68 3.22 -16.30
C GLU A 6 -0.94 3.41 -14.80
N ASP A 7 -0.53 4.55 -14.25
CA ASP A 7 -0.63 4.83 -12.81
C ASP A 7 -2.05 4.65 -12.26
N GLU A 8 -3.07 5.06 -13.04
CA GLU A 8 -4.47 4.93 -12.67
C GLU A 8 -4.89 3.46 -12.53
N GLU A 9 -4.41 2.58 -13.42
CA GLU A 9 -4.70 1.15 -13.34
C GLU A 9 -3.98 0.50 -12.16
N ILE A 10 -2.75 0.93 -11.86
CA ILE A 10 -1.99 0.45 -10.70
C ILE A 10 -2.73 0.81 -9.41
N VAL A 11 -3.19 2.06 -9.27
CA VAL A 11 -3.92 2.54 -8.09
C VAL A 11 -5.24 1.79 -7.93
N ASN A 12 -6.02 1.63 -8.99
CA ASN A 12 -7.29 0.90 -8.95
C ASN A 12 -7.10 -0.56 -8.55
N ASN A 13 -6.07 -1.23 -9.09
CA ASN A 13 -5.74 -2.60 -8.72
C ASN A 13 -5.29 -2.70 -7.26
N ALA A 14 -4.45 -1.77 -6.79
CA ALA A 14 -4.02 -1.73 -5.40
C ALA A 14 -5.20 -1.52 -4.45
N TYR A 15 -6.13 -0.63 -4.81
CA TYR A 15 -7.34 -0.36 -4.03
C TYR A 15 -8.27 -1.58 -3.99
N ALA A 16 -8.48 -2.26 -5.12
CA ALA A 16 -9.29 -3.47 -5.19
C ALA A 16 -8.74 -4.59 -4.30
N VAL A 17 -7.42 -4.77 -4.28
CA VAL A 17 -6.77 -5.76 -3.39
C VAL A 17 -6.88 -5.34 -1.93
N TYR A 18 -6.63 -4.07 -1.62
CA TYR A 18 -6.77 -3.53 -0.26
C TYR A 18 -8.19 -3.74 0.28
N ASP A 19 -9.20 -3.40 -0.52
CA ASP A 19 -10.60 -3.55 -0.17
C ASP A 19 -10.97 -5.03 0.03
N HIS A 20 -10.51 -5.92 -0.85
CA HIS A 20 -10.74 -7.35 -0.70
C HIS A 20 -10.15 -7.91 0.61
N ILE A 21 -8.94 -7.48 0.98
CA ILE A 21 -8.28 -7.92 2.22
C ILE A 21 -9.01 -7.39 3.44
N ILE A 22 -9.47 -6.14 3.44
CA ILE A 22 -10.25 -5.57 4.55
C ILE A 22 -11.49 -6.41 4.83
N HIS A 23 -12.25 -6.76 3.80
CA HIS A 23 -13.50 -7.52 3.97
C HIS A 23 -13.28 -8.95 4.49
N LEU A 24 -12.06 -9.49 4.39
CA LEU A 24 -11.70 -10.80 4.93
C LEU A 24 -11.24 -10.74 6.39
N LEU A 25 -10.85 -9.57 6.91
CA LEU A 25 -10.32 -9.43 8.25
C LEU A 25 -11.45 -9.21 9.28
N PRO A 26 -11.50 -9.98 10.38
CA PRO A 26 -12.40 -9.68 11.48
C PRO A 26 -11.98 -8.33 12.08
N LYS A 27 -12.86 -7.32 11.99
CA LYS A 27 -12.64 -5.89 12.32
C LYS A 27 -12.10 -4.99 11.20
N GLU A 28 -12.09 -5.48 9.96
CA GLU A 28 -11.90 -4.66 8.75
C GLU A 28 -10.65 -3.78 8.84
N LYS A 29 -10.82 -2.45 8.70
CA LYS A 29 -9.74 -1.45 8.69
C LYS A 29 -8.98 -1.33 10.01
N ASN A 30 -9.58 -1.74 11.13
CA ASN A 30 -8.91 -1.65 12.45
C ASN A 30 -7.85 -2.74 12.65
N ASN A 31 -7.74 -3.69 11.72
CA ASN A 31 -6.78 -4.79 11.80
C ASN A 31 -5.60 -4.63 10.82
N ILE A 32 -5.46 -3.46 10.18
CA ILE A 32 -4.34 -3.13 9.30
C ILE A 32 -3.54 -2.00 9.95
N GLU A 33 -2.31 -2.29 10.35
CA GLU A 33 -1.43 -1.32 11.03
C GLU A 33 -0.66 -0.44 10.03
N ILE A 34 -0.12 -1.05 8.98
CA ILE A 34 0.75 -0.41 7.99
C ILE A 34 0.63 -1.11 6.63
N VAL A 35 0.76 -0.35 5.55
CA VAL A 35 0.77 -0.86 4.18
C VAL A 35 2.02 -0.35 3.49
N TYR A 36 2.82 -1.25 2.91
CA TYR A 36 4.02 -0.90 2.15
C TYR A 36 3.85 -1.26 0.67
N LEU A 37 4.32 -0.39 -0.20
CA LEU A 37 4.38 -0.58 -1.65
C LEU A 37 5.84 -0.59 -2.10
N LYS A 38 6.25 -1.62 -2.83
CA LYS A 38 7.60 -1.74 -3.38
C LYS A 38 7.60 -2.22 -4.83
N LEU A 39 8.62 -1.83 -5.57
CA LEU A 39 8.94 -2.40 -6.88
C LEU A 39 9.80 -3.66 -6.70
N THR A 40 9.88 -4.52 -7.73
CA THR A 40 10.59 -5.82 -7.65
C THR A 40 12.04 -5.68 -7.17
N MET A 41 12.69 -4.57 -7.48
CA MET A 41 14.08 -4.28 -7.13
C MET A 41 14.27 -2.97 -6.34
N GLY A 42 13.18 -2.27 -6.00
CA GLY A 42 13.22 -0.94 -5.38
C GLY A 42 13.04 -0.95 -3.86
N PRO A 43 13.33 0.18 -3.18
CA PRO A 43 12.97 0.35 -1.78
C PRO A 43 11.45 0.31 -1.59
N SER A 44 11.02 -0.07 -0.39
CA SER A 44 9.60 -0.06 0.01
C SER A 44 9.20 1.30 0.57
N PHE A 45 8.02 1.78 0.16
CA PHE A 45 7.43 3.03 0.63
C PHE A 45 6.17 2.72 1.44
N GLU A 46 6.04 3.34 2.62
CA GLU A 46 4.81 3.25 3.42
C GLU A 46 3.71 4.09 2.75
N VAL A 47 2.52 3.52 2.63
CA VAL A 47 1.37 4.17 1.99
C VAL A 47 0.58 4.92 3.05
N GLY A 48 0.33 6.22 2.83
CA GLY A 48 -0.43 7.07 3.75
C GLY A 48 0.40 8.06 4.56
N VAL A 49 1.74 8.02 4.45
CA VAL A 49 2.62 9.09 4.94
C VAL A 49 2.70 10.20 3.89
N LYS A 50 2.64 11.46 4.34
CA LYS A 50 2.93 12.60 3.46
C LYS A 50 4.43 12.70 3.26
N ASP A 51 4.84 13.01 2.03
CA ASP A 51 6.23 13.20 1.64
C ASP A 51 6.91 14.23 2.58
N GLY A 52 7.83 13.75 3.43
CA GLY A 52 8.50 14.55 4.46
C GLY A 52 8.58 13.92 5.86
N GLU A 53 7.86 12.83 6.14
CA GLU A 53 7.97 12.10 7.42
C GLU A 53 8.78 10.81 7.22
N GLU A 54 10.09 10.94 7.09
CA GLU A 54 11.01 9.84 7.42
C GLU A 54 10.77 9.47 8.89
N LYS A 55 10.13 8.33 9.15
CA LYS A 55 10.20 7.72 10.48
C LYS A 55 11.68 7.38 10.73
N LYS A 56 12.36 8.25 11.48
CA LYS A 56 13.59 7.90 12.19
C LYS A 56 13.25 6.76 13.15
N ASP A 57 13.57 5.53 12.75
CA ASP A 57 13.83 4.47 13.71
C ASP A 57 14.91 4.97 14.69
N SER A 58 14.63 4.80 15.98
CA SER A 58 15.39 5.33 17.13
C SER A 58 16.78 4.73 17.29
#